data_AF-A0AAJ6DFS5-F1
#
_entry.id   AF-A0AAJ6DFS5-F1
#
_cell.length_a   1.000
_cell.length_b   1.000
_cell.length_c   1.000
_cell.angle_alpha   90.00
_cell.angle_beta   90.00
_cell.angle_gamma   90.00
#
_symmetry.space_group_name_H-M   'P 1'
#
loop_
_entity.id
_entity.type
_entity.pdbx_description
1 polymer ?
#
loop_
_entity_poly.entity_id
_entity_poly.type
_entity_poly.pdbx_seq_one_letter_code
_entity_poly.pdbx_strand_id
1 'polypeptide(L)'
;MTPRTPQPGTAQPCTAQPGTASLAERVTGALVGAAVGDALGGPVEGYSPDQILERHGGRIHGVVGPWHGADWRTARPLAPYHKGDGHVTDDTLMTHALVRVYATVRDHLDAYAVADHLVPDLLTTPRWIPELEADALPLQRIFLAEKWLVARIHYGHVDPREAGTGNIVNCGAAMYMAPVGLVNAAHPAGAYAEALDVAGAHQSSYGREAAGVFAAAVAAACAPGATPESVVAAALSLAKDGTRAAIGAVCEVAARHSDFESALVPLREAVAPYDTVGPDYRAPSLGARRPSRLHAIEELPVALGMLLVSGGDFRHAVLGAVNYGRDCDSIATMAGALSGALGSPVPEEWAKTVAEASRLDLWEPAAVLTGVAREVFERDVRGRRAHERAFAAIGDACTAVEDAGCSG
;
A
#
# COMPACT_ATOMS: atom_id res chain seq x y z
N MET A 1 -45.78 50.50 -11.29
CA MET A 1 -44.72 49.52 -11.65
C MET A 1 -43.98 49.15 -10.39
N THR A 2 -44.33 48.03 -9.78
CA THR A 2 -43.65 47.46 -8.60
C THR A 2 -42.55 46.50 -9.06
N PRO A 3 -41.35 46.49 -8.45
CA PRO A 3 -40.28 45.57 -8.85
C PRO A 3 -40.61 44.15 -8.35
N ARG A 4 -40.43 43.14 -9.21
CA ARG A 4 -40.52 41.72 -8.84
C ARG A 4 -39.25 41.29 -8.12
N THR A 5 -39.41 40.72 -6.94
CA THR A 5 -38.36 40.03 -6.17
C THR A 5 -37.97 38.72 -6.87
N PRO A 6 -36.67 38.32 -6.91
CA PRO A 6 -36.28 37.03 -7.46
C PRO A 6 -36.60 35.91 -6.45
N GLN A 7 -37.15 34.79 -6.93
CA GLN A 7 -37.33 33.58 -6.12
C GLN A 7 -35.98 32.87 -5.86
N PRO A 8 -35.80 32.20 -4.70
CA PRO A 8 -34.62 31.39 -4.45
C PRO A 8 -34.66 30.14 -5.31
N GLY A 9 -33.62 29.93 -6.12
CA GLY A 9 -33.44 28.69 -6.88
C GLY A 9 -33.24 27.51 -5.92
N THR A 10 -34.10 26.51 -6.05
CA THR A 10 -33.95 25.20 -5.40
C THR A 10 -32.66 24.55 -5.91
N ALA A 11 -31.68 24.37 -5.02
CA ALA A 11 -30.49 23.57 -5.32
C ALA A 11 -30.93 22.13 -5.60
N GLN A 12 -30.76 21.66 -6.84
CA GLN A 12 -30.92 20.25 -7.18
C GLN A 12 -29.81 19.45 -6.47
N PRO A 13 -30.14 18.32 -5.82
CA PRO A 13 -29.13 17.41 -5.33
C PRO A 13 -28.32 16.90 -6.51
N CYS A 14 -26.99 16.97 -6.42
CA CYS A 14 -26.08 16.35 -7.37
C CYS A 14 -26.31 14.83 -7.29
N THR A 15 -27.11 14.28 -8.18
CA THR A 15 -27.28 12.83 -8.31
C THR A 15 -25.97 12.27 -8.84
N ALA A 16 -25.29 11.47 -8.02
CA ALA A 16 -24.10 10.71 -8.41
C ALA A 16 -24.39 9.94 -9.71
N GLN A 17 -23.50 10.05 -10.69
CA GLN A 17 -23.64 9.26 -11.90
C GLN A 17 -23.57 7.76 -11.55
N PRO A 18 -24.43 6.90 -12.13
CA PRO A 18 -24.33 5.47 -11.94
C PRO A 18 -23.02 4.98 -12.55
N GLY A 19 -22.12 4.41 -11.72
CA GLY A 19 -20.96 3.64 -12.19
C GLY A 19 -19.59 3.96 -11.60
N THR A 20 -19.42 5.02 -10.80
CA THR A 20 -18.13 5.33 -10.17
C THR A 20 -18.13 5.02 -8.68
N ALA A 21 -17.29 4.08 -8.23
CA ALA A 21 -17.11 3.78 -6.82
C ALA A 21 -16.72 5.04 -6.02
N SER A 22 -17.41 5.25 -4.90
CA SER A 22 -17.17 6.32 -3.94
C SER A 22 -15.82 6.16 -3.24
N LEU A 23 -15.33 7.24 -2.60
CA LEU A 23 -14.12 7.17 -1.79
C LEU A 23 -14.20 6.06 -0.72
N ALA A 24 -15.35 5.92 -0.06
CA ALA A 24 -15.55 4.91 0.99
C ALA A 24 -15.42 3.49 0.43
N GLU A 25 -16.00 3.21 -0.73
CA GLU A 25 -15.91 1.91 -1.40
C GLU A 25 -14.47 1.62 -1.83
N ARG A 26 -13.75 2.61 -2.36
CA ARG A 26 -12.33 2.45 -2.76
C ARG A 26 -11.41 2.21 -1.58
N VAL A 27 -11.59 2.96 -0.49
CA VAL A 27 -10.83 2.77 0.76
C VAL A 27 -11.11 1.39 1.36
N THR A 28 -12.38 0.98 1.39
CA THR A 28 -12.79 -0.35 1.87
C THR A 28 -12.21 -1.46 1.00
N GLY A 29 -12.38 -1.37 -0.32
CA GLY A 29 -11.84 -2.33 -1.27
C GLY A 29 -10.32 -2.47 -1.14
N ALA A 30 -9.61 -1.36 -0.99
CA ALA A 30 -8.16 -1.38 -0.84
C ALA A 30 -7.70 -2.03 0.48
N LEU A 31 -8.25 -1.64 1.63
CA LEU A 31 -7.79 -2.18 2.93
C LEU A 31 -8.26 -3.61 3.18
N VAL A 32 -9.52 -3.93 2.90
CA VAL A 32 -10.03 -5.31 3.00
C VAL A 32 -9.33 -6.19 1.97
N GLY A 33 -9.13 -5.68 0.76
CA GLY A 33 -8.44 -6.37 -0.31
C GLY A 33 -6.98 -6.69 0.01
N ALA A 34 -6.27 -5.74 0.63
CA ALA A 34 -4.92 -5.94 1.14
C ALA A 34 -4.89 -7.07 2.19
N ALA A 35 -5.79 -7.04 3.18
CA ALA A 35 -5.84 -8.05 4.24
C ALA A 35 -6.20 -9.45 3.72
N VAL A 36 -7.07 -9.53 2.70
CA VAL A 36 -7.37 -10.79 2.03
C VAL A 36 -6.17 -11.31 1.25
N GLY A 37 -5.45 -10.43 0.52
CA GLY A 37 -4.23 -10.80 -0.18
C GLY A 37 -3.16 -11.37 0.76
N ASP A 38 -2.90 -10.64 1.85
CA ASP A 38 -2.02 -11.03 2.95
C ASP A 38 -2.33 -12.44 3.46
N ALA A 39 -3.57 -12.65 3.93
CA ALA A 39 -3.97 -13.94 4.52
C ALA A 39 -3.94 -15.12 3.54
N LEU A 40 -4.17 -14.89 2.25
CA LEU A 40 -4.08 -15.94 1.22
C LEU A 40 -2.63 -16.27 0.86
N GLY A 41 -1.74 -15.28 0.85
CA GLY A 41 -0.32 -15.47 0.53
C GLY A 41 0.50 -16.06 1.67
N GLY A 42 0.17 -15.70 2.92
CA GLY A 42 0.92 -16.11 4.12
C GLY A 42 1.29 -17.60 4.18
N PRO A 43 0.35 -18.55 4.02
CA PRO A 43 0.68 -19.98 4.12
C PRO A 43 1.66 -20.50 3.07
N VAL A 44 1.89 -19.80 1.95
CA VAL A 44 2.78 -20.23 0.86
C VAL A 44 3.98 -19.30 0.66
N GLU A 45 4.22 -18.39 1.61
CA GLU A 45 5.38 -17.51 1.63
C GLU A 45 6.72 -18.30 1.62
N GLY A 46 7.59 -17.87 0.73
CA GLY A 46 8.94 -18.38 0.54
C GLY A 46 9.03 -19.68 -0.26
N TYR A 47 7.94 -20.12 -0.89
CA TYR A 47 7.93 -21.28 -1.79
C TYR A 47 7.85 -20.86 -3.26
N SER A 48 8.34 -21.70 -4.17
CA SER A 48 8.25 -21.46 -5.61
C SER A 48 6.87 -21.85 -6.16
N PRO A 49 6.49 -21.36 -7.36
CA PRO A 49 5.27 -21.79 -8.03
C PRO A 49 5.14 -23.31 -8.15
N ASP A 50 6.23 -24.02 -8.45
CA ASP A 50 6.21 -25.48 -8.60
C ASP A 50 6.01 -26.19 -7.26
N GLN A 51 6.63 -25.69 -6.18
CA GLN A 51 6.43 -26.23 -4.84
C GLN A 51 4.98 -26.05 -4.38
N ILE A 52 4.37 -24.90 -4.68
CA ILE A 52 2.96 -24.63 -4.38
C ILE A 52 2.06 -25.61 -5.15
N LEU A 53 2.29 -25.77 -6.45
CA LEU A 53 1.54 -26.70 -7.30
C LEU A 53 1.61 -28.13 -6.78
N GLU A 54 2.82 -28.60 -6.46
CA GLU A 54 3.07 -29.95 -5.95
C GLU A 54 2.41 -30.16 -4.58
N ARG A 55 2.58 -29.19 -3.65
CA ARG A 55 2.07 -29.30 -2.28
C ARG A 55 0.55 -29.43 -2.21
N HIS A 56 -0.15 -28.69 -3.06
CA HIS A 56 -1.61 -28.58 -3.03
C HIS A 56 -2.30 -29.43 -4.12
N GLY A 57 -1.55 -30.11 -4.98
CA GLY A 57 -2.09 -30.88 -6.10
C GLY A 57 -2.78 -30.01 -7.16
N GLY A 58 -2.39 -28.73 -7.24
CA GLY A 58 -3.05 -27.70 -8.03
C GLY A 58 -2.65 -26.29 -7.56
N ARG A 59 -3.12 -25.27 -8.27
CA ARG A 59 -2.94 -23.86 -7.88
C ARG A 59 -3.85 -23.53 -6.69
N ILE A 60 -3.43 -22.54 -5.91
CA ILE A 60 -4.25 -21.97 -4.84
C ILE A 60 -5.41 -21.19 -5.46
N HIS A 61 -6.62 -21.42 -4.95
CA HIS A 61 -7.85 -20.75 -5.38
C HIS A 61 -8.64 -20.12 -4.22
N GLY A 62 -8.02 -19.96 -3.04
CA GLY A 62 -8.63 -19.40 -1.85
C GLY A 62 -7.81 -19.68 -0.58
N VAL A 63 -8.45 -19.54 0.58
CA VAL A 63 -7.82 -19.80 1.89
C VAL A 63 -7.36 -21.25 1.99
N VAL A 64 -6.13 -21.45 2.43
CA VAL A 64 -5.54 -22.78 2.71
C VAL A 64 -4.91 -22.80 4.09
N GLY A 65 -4.79 -24.00 4.67
CA GLY A 65 -4.13 -24.18 5.95
C GLY A 65 -2.61 -23.97 5.90
N PRO A 66 -1.96 -23.95 7.07
CA PRO A 66 -0.53 -23.69 7.17
C PRO A 66 0.31 -24.73 6.42
N TRP A 67 1.42 -24.28 5.82
CA TRP A 67 2.30 -25.15 5.04
C TRP A 67 2.70 -26.43 5.78
N HIS A 68 3.06 -26.26 7.06
CA HIS A 68 3.51 -27.32 7.97
C HIS A 68 2.37 -28.03 8.71
N GLY A 69 1.11 -27.77 8.36
CA GLY A 69 -0.05 -28.40 8.98
C GLY A 69 -0.06 -28.24 10.49
N ALA A 70 -0.36 -29.32 11.22
CA ALA A 70 -0.44 -29.32 12.68
C ALA A 70 0.89 -28.94 13.39
N ASP A 71 2.03 -29.03 12.70
CA ASP A 71 3.35 -28.80 13.28
C ASP A 71 3.80 -27.34 13.23
N TRP A 72 2.95 -26.41 12.72
CA TRP A 72 3.28 -24.99 12.52
C TRP A 72 3.89 -24.32 13.76
N ARG A 73 3.43 -24.67 14.97
CA ARG A 73 3.94 -24.12 16.24
C ARG A 73 5.43 -24.40 16.48
N THR A 74 5.97 -25.45 15.87
CA THR A 74 7.35 -25.90 16.06
C THR A 74 8.20 -25.81 14.79
N ALA A 75 7.59 -25.59 13.62
CA ALA A 75 8.27 -25.53 12.33
C ALA A 75 9.30 -24.39 12.25
N ARG A 76 10.59 -24.70 12.33
CA ARG A 76 11.65 -23.69 12.18
C ARG A 76 11.96 -23.43 10.70
N PRO A 77 12.34 -22.20 10.31
CA PRO A 77 12.55 -21.02 11.16
C PRO A 77 11.29 -20.17 11.40
N LEU A 78 10.14 -20.54 10.81
CA LEU A 78 8.92 -19.72 10.78
C LEU A 78 8.14 -19.69 12.10
N ALA A 79 8.27 -20.70 12.94
CA ALA A 79 7.59 -20.78 14.21
C ALA A 79 7.94 -19.58 15.11
N PRO A 80 6.98 -19.08 15.91
CA PRO A 80 5.70 -19.72 16.23
C PRO A 80 4.52 -19.08 15.47
N TYR A 81 4.64 -18.83 14.16
CA TYR A 81 3.59 -18.13 13.40
C TYR A 81 2.63 -19.09 12.68
N HIS A 82 1.33 -18.96 12.97
CA HIS A 82 0.24 -19.67 12.32
C HIS A 82 -0.13 -19.02 10.96
N LYS A 83 0.78 -19.09 9.99
CA LYS A 83 0.52 -18.61 8.62
C LYS A 83 -0.39 -19.58 7.87
N GLY A 84 -1.67 -19.25 7.73
CA GLY A 84 -2.70 -20.08 7.08
C GLY A 84 -4.07 -19.94 7.73
N ASP A 85 -5.05 -20.70 7.24
CA ASP A 85 -6.42 -20.77 7.77
C ASP A 85 -7.17 -19.42 7.84
N GLY A 86 -6.70 -18.41 7.08
CA GLY A 86 -7.28 -17.07 7.05
C GLY A 86 -6.66 -16.09 8.05
N HIS A 87 -5.56 -16.45 8.71
CA HIS A 87 -4.78 -15.51 9.52
C HIS A 87 -4.02 -14.51 8.65
N VAL A 88 -4.22 -13.23 8.93
CA VAL A 88 -3.40 -12.14 8.39
C VAL A 88 -2.01 -12.10 9.03
N THR A 89 -1.07 -11.42 8.38
CA THR A 89 0.34 -11.34 8.76
C THR A 89 0.76 -9.90 9.16
N ASP A 90 2.04 -9.51 9.05
CA ASP A 90 2.53 -8.19 9.49
C ASP A 90 2.01 -7.10 8.60
N ASP A 91 1.83 -7.40 7.33
CA ASP A 91 1.28 -6.53 6.32
C ASP A 91 0.01 -5.86 6.83
N THR A 92 -0.98 -6.67 7.25
CA THR A 92 -2.24 -6.15 7.80
C THR A 92 -2.04 -5.51 9.18
N LEU A 93 -1.23 -6.11 10.07
CA LEU A 93 -1.00 -5.56 11.41
C LEU A 93 -0.38 -4.16 11.37
N MET A 94 0.61 -3.96 10.49
CA MET A 94 1.27 -2.67 10.25
C MET A 94 0.34 -1.71 9.51
N THR A 95 -0.46 -2.19 8.56
CA THR A 95 -1.48 -1.36 7.88
C THR A 95 -2.48 -0.80 8.87
N HIS A 96 -3.04 -1.66 9.74
CA HIS A 96 -3.95 -1.22 10.79
C HIS A 96 -3.26 -0.31 11.81
N ALA A 97 -1.97 -0.52 12.11
CA ALA A 97 -1.19 0.38 12.96
C ALA A 97 -1.07 1.78 12.34
N LEU A 98 -0.76 1.87 11.06
CA LEU A 98 -0.69 3.16 10.36
C LEU A 98 -2.06 3.86 10.32
N VAL A 99 -3.16 3.11 10.09
CA VAL A 99 -4.52 3.67 10.17
C VAL A 99 -4.82 4.25 11.56
N ARG A 100 -4.38 3.60 12.65
CA ARG A 100 -4.54 4.14 14.01
C ARG A 100 -3.72 5.42 14.24
N VAL A 101 -2.55 5.54 13.63
CA VAL A 101 -1.77 6.79 13.66
C VAL A 101 -2.54 7.90 12.96
N TYR A 102 -3.07 7.66 11.76
CA TYR A 102 -3.96 8.60 11.08
C TYR A 102 -5.20 8.96 11.89
N ALA A 103 -5.81 7.99 12.56
CA ALA A 103 -6.96 8.22 13.43
C ALA A 103 -6.63 9.15 14.60
N THR A 104 -5.38 9.12 15.09
CA THR A 104 -4.89 9.97 16.18
C THR A 104 -4.49 11.35 15.69
N VAL A 105 -3.66 11.42 14.65
CA VAL A 105 -3.07 12.67 14.13
C VAL A 105 -4.11 13.49 13.36
N ARG A 106 -5.00 12.82 12.61
CA ARG A 106 -6.01 13.45 11.74
C ARG A 106 -5.40 14.44 10.74
N ASP A 107 -4.17 14.21 10.30
CA ASP A 107 -3.44 15.02 9.31
C ASP A 107 -2.53 14.13 8.46
N HIS A 108 -1.87 14.72 7.45
CA HIS A 108 -0.73 14.09 6.78
C HIS A 108 0.35 13.71 7.80
N LEU A 109 0.97 12.55 7.59
CA LEU A 109 2.00 11.99 8.45
C LEU A 109 3.40 12.27 7.90
N ASP A 110 4.37 12.29 8.79
CA ASP A 110 5.78 12.36 8.48
C ASP A 110 6.56 11.34 9.33
N ALA A 111 7.89 11.35 9.24
CA ALA A 111 8.74 10.51 10.07
C ALA A 111 8.52 10.73 11.59
N TYR A 112 8.09 11.92 12.02
CA TYR A 112 7.86 12.23 13.44
C TYR A 112 6.57 11.60 13.94
N ALA A 113 5.51 11.54 13.12
CA ALA A 113 4.31 10.78 13.46
C ALA A 113 4.62 9.29 13.70
N VAL A 114 5.60 8.73 12.98
CA VAL A 114 6.09 7.36 13.25
C VAL A 114 6.74 7.26 14.63
N ALA A 115 7.59 8.22 14.99
CA ALA A 115 8.26 8.24 16.28
C ALA A 115 7.31 8.50 17.46
N ASP A 116 6.37 9.42 17.29
CA ASP A 116 5.48 9.90 18.36
C ASP A 116 4.26 8.98 18.56
N HIS A 117 3.86 8.21 17.54
CA HIS A 117 2.63 7.41 17.59
C HIS A 117 2.82 5.95 17.20
N LEU A 118 3.45 5.65 16.05
CA LEU A 118 3.59 4.26 15.59
C LEU A 118 4.49 3.45 16.52
N VAL A 119 5.71 3.93 16.78
CA VAL A 119 6.70 3.25 17.62
C VAL A 119 6.16 2.99 19.04
N PRO A 120 5.54 3.96 19.75
CA PRO A 120 4.90 3.70 21.02
C PRO A 120 3.78 2.64 20.96
N ASP A 121 2.92 2.66 19.92
CA ASP A 121 1.85 1.67 19.78
C ASP A 121 2.41 0.25 19.63
N LEU A 122 3.46 0.07 18.81
CA LEU A 122 4.11 -1.23 18.62
C LEU A 122 4.73 -1.79 19.91
N LEU A 123 5.17 -0.90 20.81
CA LEU A 123 5.92 -1.23 22.03
C LEU A 123 5.05 -1.42 23.28
N THR A 124 3.91 -0.74 23.37
CA THR A 124 3.21 -0.55 24.64
C THR A 124 1.77 -1.02 24.66
N THR A 125 1.15 -1.27 23.50
CA THR A 125 -0.26 -1.65 23.42
C THR A 125 -0.40 -3.11 23.00
N PRO A 126 -0.69 -4.05 23.93
CA PRO A 126 -1.00 -5.42 23.57
C PRO A 126 -2.27 -5.51 22.72
N ARG A 127 -2.27 -6.40 21.74
CA ARG A 127 -3.39 -6.68 20.85
C ARG A 127 -3.42 -8.16 20.53
N TRP A 128 -4.58 -8.66 20.14
CA TRP A 128 -4.70 -9.99 19.57
C TRP A 128 -3.85 -10.08 18.28
N ILE A 129 -2.91 -11.01 18.25
CA ILE A 129 -2.06 -11.29 17.09
C ILE A 129 -2.49 -12.65 16.50
N PRO A 130 -3.10 -12.68 15.30
CA PRO A 130 -3.65 -13.90 14.70
C PRO A 130 -2.65 -15.05 14.62
N GLU A 131 -1.47 -14.82 14.04
CA GLU A 131 -0.45 -15.86 13.89
C GLU A 131 0.15 -16.36 15.20
N LEU A 132 0.07 -15.59 16.29
CA LEU A 132 0.51 -16.06 17.61
C LEU A 132 -0.63 -16.73 18.38
N GLU A 133 -1.87 -16.56 17.94
CA GLU A 133 -3.08 -16.93 18.65
C GLU A 133 -3.09 -16.42 20.10
N ALA A 134 -2.57 -15.21 20.32
CA ALA A 134 -2.39 -14.63 21.65
C ALA A 134 -2.46 -13.10 21.63
N ASP A 135 -2.83 -12.52 22.78
CA ASP A 135 -2.60 -11.10 23.04
C ASP A 135 -1.10 -10.87 23.27
N ALA A 136 -0.51 -10.04 22.42
CA ALA A 136 0.92 -9.76 22.41
C ALA A 136 1.18 -8.32 21.95
N LEU A 137 2.39 -7.82 22.21
CA LEU A 137 2.83 -6.57 21.60
C LEU A 137 3.04 -6.80 20.10
N PRO A 138 2.56 -5.91 19.20
CA PRO A 138 2.82 -6.05 17.77
C PRO A 138 4.31 -6.25 17.45
N LEU A 139 5.20 -5.60 18.21
CA LEU A 139 6.65 -5.78 18.13
C LEU A 139 7.08 -7.26 18.19
N GLN A 140 6.40 -8.12 18.95
CA GLN A 140 6.81 -9.51 19.09
C GLN A 140 6.64 -10.28 17.78
N ARG A 141 5.61 -9.93 17.01
CA ARG A 141 5.32 -10.56 15.73
C ARG A 141 6.17 -9.95 14.62
N ILE A 142 6.02 -8.66 14.36
CA ILE A 142 6.47 -8.01 13.10
C ILE A 142 7.91 -8.37 12.72
N PHE A 143 8.19 -8.37 11.42
CA PHE A 143 9.49 -8.78 10.90
C PHE A 143 10.64 -7.86 11.38
N LEU A 144 11.87 -8.32 11.13
CA LEU A 144 13.07 -7.67 11.65
C LEU A 144 13.25 -6.24 11.12
N ALA A 145 12.77 -5.97 9.92
CA ALA A 145 12.81 -4.65 9.32
C ALA A 145 11.94 -3.65 10.09
N GLU A 146 10.76 -4.05 10.56
CA GLU A 146 9.86 -3.19 11.32
C GLU A 146 10.36 -3.03 12.76
N LYS A 147 10.96 -4.09 13.34
CA LYS A 147 11.65 -4.02 14.64
C LYS A 147 12.78 -2.97 14.65
N TRP A 148 13.36 -2.67 13.48
CA TRP A 148 14.36 -1.61 13.32
C TRP A 148 13.86 -0.23 13.74
N LEU A 149 12.57 0.08 13.48
CA LEU A 149 11.94 1.34 13.91
C LEU A 149 12.16 1.56 15.41
N VAL A 150 11.81 0.54 16.19
CA VAL A 150 11.97 0.56 17.65
C VAL A 150 13.44 0.61 18.05
N ALA A 151 14.28 -0.23 17.43
CA ALA A 151 15.71 -0.25 17.75
C ALA A 151 16.38 1.11 17.52
N ARG A 152 16.03 1.82 16.44
CA ARG A 152 16.67 3.08 16.04
C ARG A 152 16.07 4.29 16.71
N ILE A 153 14.75 4.39 16.76
CA ILE A 153 14.05 5.57 17.25
C ILE A 153 13.96 5.52 18.78
N HIS A 154 13.45 4.43 19.33
CA HIS A 154 13.20 4.34 20.77
C HIS A 154 14.49 4.13 21.57
N TYR A 155 15.33 3.17 21.16
CA TYR A 155 16.57 2.85 21.90
C TYR A 155 17.80 3.57 21.35
N GLY A 156 17.87 3.76 20.03
CA GLY A 156 18.99 4.43 19.37
C GLY A 156 18.92 5.95 19.42
N HIS A 157 17.76 6.53 19.75
CA HIS A 157 17.50 7.98 19.75
C HIS A 157 17.93 8.68 18.45
N VAL A 158 17.83 7.97 17.33
CA VAL A 158 18.19 8.49 16.00
C VAL A 158 17.08 9.43 15.53
N ASP A 159 17.46 10.49 14.81
CA ASP A 159 16.47 11.37 14.16
C ASP A 159 15.52 10.54 13.27
N PRO A 160 14.19 10.67 13.45
CA PRO A 160 13.23 9.87 12.69
C PRO A 160 13.40 9.98 11.16
N ARG A 161 13.84 11.10 10.60
CA ARG A 161 14.02 11.25 9.15
C ARG A 161 15.15 10.41 8.58
N GLU A 162 16.09 9.99 9.43
CA GLU A 162 17.28 9.22 9.05
C GLU A 162 17.28 7.79 9.61
N ALA A 163 16.31 7.45 10.47
CA ALA A 163 16.30 6.21 11.23
C ALA A 163 16.28 4.95 10.35
N GLY A 164 15.67 5.01 9.17
CA GLY A 164 15.63 3.91 8.21
C GLY A 164 16.98 3.58 7.56
N THR A 165 17.99 4.44 7.69
CA THR A 165 19.34 4.16 7.19
C THR A 165 19.99 3.04 8.01
N GLY A 166 20.58 2.07 7.30
CA GLY A 166 21.23 0.90 7.89
C GLY A 166 20.28 -0.28 8.12
N ASN A 167 18.99 -0.13 7.84
CA ASN A 167 18.03 -1.23 7.91
C ASN A 167 18.28 -2.27 6.80
N ILE A 168 17.71 -3.45 7.00
CA ILE A 168 17.52 -4.49 6.00
C ILE A 168 16.58 -3.93 4.91
N VAL A 169 17.07 -3.75 3.68
CA VAL A 169 16.26 -3.20 2.60
C VAL A 169 15.31 -4.27 2.06
N ASN A 170 14.03 -4.16 2.36
CA ASN A 170 12.96 -5.07 1.92
C ASN A 170 11.66 -4.29 1.65
N CYS A 171 10.58 -5.03 1.36
CA CYS A 171 9.22 -4.51 1.16
C CYS A 171 8.53 -3.96 2.41
N GLY A 172 9.15 -4.08 3.60
CA GLY A 172 8.49 -3.86 4.89
C GLY A 172 7.82 -2.50 5.05
N ALA A 173 8.37 -1.43 4.48
CA ALA A 173 7.71 -0.12 4.45
C ALA A 173 6.61 -0.03 3.36
N ALA A 174 6.77 -0.72 2.24
CA ALA A 174 5.81 -0.69 1.14
C ALA A 174 4.53 -1.46 1.47
N MET A 175 4.63 -2.63 2.09
CA MET A 175 3.48 -3.52 2.36
C MET A 175 2.34 -2.85 3.12
N TYR A 176 2.65 -1.88 4.00
CA TYR A 176 1.64 -1.16 4.78
C TYR A 176 1.35 0.27 4.31
N MET A 177 1.82 0.69 3.13
CA MET A 177 1.73 2.09 2.69
C MET A 177 0.42 2.46 1.98
N ALA A 178 -0.49 1.51 1.78
CA ALA A 178 -1.80 1.77 1.17
C ALA A 178 -2.58 2.91 1.86
N PRO A 179 -2.62 3.04 3.21
CA PRO A 179 -3.28 4.15 3.88
C PRO A 179 -2.80 5.54 3.44
N VAL A 180 -1.51 5.72 3.17
CA VAL A 180 -0.97 7.00 2.67
C VAL A 180 -1.53 7.32 1.28
N GLY A 181 -1.57 6.33 0.39
CA GLY A 181 -2.18 6.49 -0.93
C GLY A 181 -3.67 6.83 -0.86
N LEU A 182 -4.40 6.22 0.09
CA LEU A 182 -5.83 6.45 0.29
C LEU A 182 -6.15 7.83 0.89
N VAL A 183 -5.34 8.33 1.81
CA VAL A 183 -5.46 9.71 2.33
C VAL A 183 -5.19 10.73 1.22
N ASN A 184 -4.27 10.43 0.30
CA ASN A 184 -3.97 11.22 -0.89
C ASN A 184 -4.76 10.78 -2.14
N ALA A 185 -5.97 10.24 -1.99
CA ALA A 185 -6.74 9.71 -3.11
C ALA A 185 -6.81 10.70 -4.29
N ALA A 186 -6.50 10.21 -5.50
CA ALA A 186 -6.39 10.98 -6.75
C ALA A 186 -5.25 12.02 -6.79
N HIS A 187 -4.28 11.97 -5.88
CA HIS A 187 -3.10 12.84 -5.86
C HIS A 187 -1.78 12.05 -5.71
N PRO A 188 -1.33 11.34 -6.77
CA PRO A 188 -0.17 10.45 -6.70
C PRO A 188 1.14 11.12 -6.24
N ALA A 189 1.39 12.36 -6.66
CA ALA A 189 2.59 13.09 -6.28
C ALA A 189 2.63 13.44 -4.77
N GLY A 190 1.48 13.79 -4.18
CA GLY A 190 1.36 14.01 -2.74
C GLY A 190 1.57 12.71 -1.95
N ALA A 191 0.92 11.63 -2.40
CA ALA A 191 1.08 10.31 -1.80
C ALA A 191 2.54 9.84 -1.80
N TYR A 192 3.25 10.03 -2.92
CA TYR A 192 4.66 9.72 -3.04
C TYR A 192 5.52 10.50 -2.05
N ALA A 193 5.31 11.82 -1.97
CA ALA A 193 6.08 12.69 -1.08
C ALA A 193 5.88 12.34 0.39
N GLU A 194 4.62 12.15 0.81
CA GLU A 194 4.28 11.77 2.18
C GLU A 194 4.83 10.40 2.54
N ALA A 195 4.63 9.40 1.68
CA ALA A 195 5.13 8.06 1.91
C ALA A 195 6.66 8.02 1.98
N LEU A 196 7.36 8.83 1.19
CA LEU A 196 8.81 8.96 1.33
C LEU A 196 9.19 9.53 2.69
N ASP A 197 8.50 10.55 3.22
CA ASP A 197 8.81 11.10 4.55
C ASP A 197 8.56 10.04 5.64
N VAL A 198 7.34 9.49 5.69
CA VAL A 198 6.93 8.42 6.63
C VAL A 198 7.90 7.23 6.58
N ALA A 199 8.21 6.73 5.38
CA ALA A 199 9.13 5.60 5.22
C ALA A 199 10.59 5.95 5.56
N GLY A 200 10.98 7.22 5.67
CA GLY A 200 12.32 7.63 6.10
C GLY A 200 12.67 7.14 7.51
N ALA A 201 11.66 6.95 8.35
CA ALA A 201 11.81 6.35 9.68
C ALA A 201 12.13 4.85 9.63
N HIS A 202 11.61 4.15 8.62
CA HIS A 202 11.64 2.68 8.55
C HIS A 202 12.72 2.17 7.59
N GLN A 203 12.78 2.72 6.39
CA GLN A 203 13.53 2.17 5.27
C GLN A 203 14.45 3.20 4.61
N SER A 204 15.36 2.69 3.79
CA SER A 204 16.24 3.48 2.93
C SER A 204 16.32 2.84 1.54
N SER A 205 17.01 3.50 0.60
CA SER A 205 17.26 2.95 -0.74
C SER A 205 15.96 2.52 -1.46
N TYR A 206 15.98 1.42 -2.22
CA TYR A 206 14.85 0.94 -3.00
C TYR A 206 13.67 0.46 -2.15
N GLY A 207 13.85 0.16 -0.86
CA GLY A 207 12.76 -0.13 0.07
C GLY A 207 11.93 1.12 0.39
N ARG A 208 12.59 2.27 0.62
CA ARG A 208 11.93 3.57 0.81
C ARG A 208 11.28 4.05 -0.49
N GLU A 209 12.00 3.92 -1.61
CA GLU A 209 11.50 4.25 -2.94
C GLU A 209 10.20 3.50 -3.24
N ALA A 210 10.18 2.19 -3.02
CA ALA A 210 9.01 1.36 -3.31
C ALA A 210 7.79 1.72 -2.46
N ALA A 211 7.98 2.11 -1.19
CA ALA A 211 6.88 2.59 -0.36
C ALA A 211 6.25 3.87 -0.94
N GLY A 212 7.08 4.81 -1.42
CA GLY A 212 6.63 6.00 -2.13
C GLY A 212 5.84 5.67 -3.40
N VAL A 213 6.40 4.80 -4.25
CA VAL A 213 5.78 4.41 -5.52
C VAL A 213 4.47 3.66 -5.30
N PHE A 214 4.41 2.75 -4.32
CA PHE A 214 3.19 2.02 -4.00
C PHE A 214 2.07 2.94 -3.50
N ALA A 215 2.37 3.87 -2.59
CA ALA A 215 1.40 4.87 -2.15
C ALA A 215 0.85 5.70 -3.32
N ALA A 216 1.73 6.11 -4.24
CA ALA A 216 1.34 6.82 -5.44
C ALA A 216 0.44 6.00 -6.37
N ALA A 217 0.73 4.70 -6.51
CA ALA A 217 -0.09 3.78 -7.29
C ALA A 217 -1.49 3.60 -6.68
N VAL A 218 -1.59 3.47 -5.35
CA VAL A 218 -2.88 3.40 -4.64
C VAL A 218 -3.67 4.71 -4.79
N ALA A 219 -3.01 5.86 -4.66
CA ALA A 219 -3.65 7.16 -4.91
C ALA A 219 -4.14 7.30 -6.35
N ALA A 220 -3.37 6.82 -7.33
CA ALA A 220 -3.75 6.82 -8.75
C ALA A 220 -4.95 5.91 -9.02
N ALA A 221 -4.99 4.73 -8.38
CA ALA A 221 -6.12 3.80 -8.49
C ALA A 221 -7.44 4.40 -8.00
N CYS A 222 -7.37 5.37 -7.08
CA CYS A 222 -8.54 6.08 -6.59
C CYS A 222 -9.07 7.17 -7.54
N ALA A 223 -8.36 7.49 -8.62
CA ALA A 223 -8.80 8.51 -9.56
C ALA A 223 -10.07 8.07 -10.32
N PRO A 224 -10.99 8.99 -10.65
CA PRO A 224 -12.14 8.69 -11.50
C PRO A 224 -11.70 8.11 -12.85
N GLY A 225 -12.23 6.94 -13.22
CA GLY A 225 -11.88 6.27 -14.48
C GLY A 225 -10.48 5.65 -14.51
N ALA A 226 -9.81 5.49 -13.36
CA ALA A 226 -8.53 4.81 -13.28
C ALA A 226 -8.61 3.38 -13.85
N THR A 227 -7.57 2.99 -14.57
CA THR A 227 -7.34 1.63 -15.10
C THR A 227 -5.99 1.10 -14.59
N PRO A 228 -5.72 -0.22 -14.68
CA PRO A 228 -4.40 -0.79 -14.40
C PRO A 228 -3.25 -0.06 -15.11
N GLU A 229 -3.42 0.31 -16.38
CA GLU A 229 -2.42 1.02 -17.17
C GLU A 229 -2.17 2.44 -16.63
N SER A 230 -3.23 3.14 -16.22
CA SER A 230 -3.10 4.48 -15.63
C SER A 230 -2.36 4.45 -14.28
N VAL A 231 -2.55 3.38 -13.49
CA VAL A 231 -1.87 3.15 -12.22
C VAL A 231 -0.38 2.90 -12.46
N VAL A 232 -0.05 2.02 -13.42
CA VAL A 232 1.34 1.73 -13.81
C VAL A 232 2.03 2.98 -14.38
N ALA A 233 1.32 3.77 -15.20
CA ALA A 233 1.85 5.03 -15.74
C ALA A 233 2.18 6.02 -14.62
N ALA A 234 1.31 6.16 -13.61
CA ALA A 234 1.57 7.01 -12.44
C ALA A 234 2.80 6.51 -11.65
N ALA A 235 2.88 5.21 -11.39
CA ALA A 235 4.04 4.59 -10.73
C ALA A 235 5.36 4.88 -11.49
N LEU A 236 5.39 4.64 -12.80
CA LEU A 236 6.57 4.87 -13.66
C LEU A 236 6.98 6.35 -13.77
N SER A 237 6.03 7.28 -13.62
CA SER A 237 6.30 8.72 -13.66
C SER A 237 7.04 9.22 -12.42
N LEU A 238 6.83 8.57 -11.28
CA LEU A 238 7.39 8.97 -9.99
C LEU A 238 8.61 8.13 -9.63
N ALA A 239 8.57 6.82 -9.89
CA ALA A 239 9.64 5.88 -9.59
C ALA A 239 10.98 6.32 -10.15
N LYS A 240 12.05 6.01 -9.42
CA LYS A 240 13.44 6.28 -9.77
C LYS A 240 14.26 5.01 -9.90
N ASP A 241 15.37 5.15 -10.62
CA ASP A 241 16.46 4.17 -10.73
C ASP A 241 16.00 2.70 -10.94
N GLY A 242 16.56 1.76 -10.17
CA GLY A 242 16.27 0.33 -10.25
C GLY A 242 14.79 -0.02 -10.04
N THR A 243 14.10 0.66 -9.13
CA THR A 243 12.65 0.50 -8.95
C THR A 243 11.90 0.82 -10.23
N ARG A 244 12.20 1.94 -10.89
CA ARG A 244 11.59 2.31 -12.17
C ARG A 244 11.90 1.29 -13.27
N ALA A 245 13.16 0.85 -13.35
CA ALA A 245 13.60 -0.11 -14.37
C ALA A 245 12.92 -1.47 -14.20
N ALA A 246 12.81 -1.96 -12.96
CA ALA A 246 12.11 -3.21 -12.63
C ALA A 246 10.62 -3.14 -12.97
N ILE A 247 9.92 -2.07 -12.57
CA ILE A 247 8.50 -1.88 -12.93
C ILE A 247 8.33 -1.88 -14.45
N GLY A 248 9.19 -1.14 -15.17
CA GLY A 248 9.13 -1.09 -16.64
C GLY A 248 9.30 -2.47 -17.28
N ALA A 249 10.31 -3.23 -16.86
CA ALA A 249 10.60 -4.56 -17.40
C ALA A 249 9.44 -5.54 -17.13
N VAL A 250 8.94 -5.59 -15.89
CA VAL A 250 7.85 -6.49 -15.50
C VAL A 250 6.56 -6.12 -16.21
N CYS A 251 6.21 -4.83 -16.27
CA CYS A 251 4.97 -4.38 -16.92
C CYS A 251 4.98 -4.59 -18.44
N GLU A 252 6.15 -4.45 -19.09
CA GLU A 252 6.29 -4.73 -20.54
C GLU A 252 6.06 -6.22 -20.85
N VAL A 253 6.49 -7.12 -19.95
CA VAL A 253 6.19 -8.54 -20.08
C VAL A 253 4.73 -8.82 -19.76
N ALA A 254 4.21 -8.29 -18.64
CA ALA A 254 2.83 -8.46 -18.20
C ALA A 254 1.80 -8.12 -19.27
N ALA A 255 2.03 -7.05 -20.04
CA ALA A 255 1.13 -6.62 -21.12
C ALA A 255 0.91 -7.67 -22.25
N ARG A 256 1.70 -8.75 -22.28
CA ARG A 256 1.59 -9.85 -23.26
C ARG A 256 0.80 -11.04 -22.75
N HIS A 257 0.34 -10.99 -21.50
CA HIS A 257 -0.36 -12.06 -20.82
C HIS A 257 -1.72 -11.58 -20.32
N SER A 258 -2.72 -12.46 -20.39
CA SER A 258 -4.06 -12.23 -19.85
C SER A 258 -4.45 -13.27 -18.79
N ASP A 259 -3.51 -14.13 -18.42
CA ASP A 259 -3.70 -15.20 -17.44
C ASP A 259 -2.43 -15.39 -16.62
N PHE A 260 -2.60 -15.55 -15.30
CA PHE A 260 -1.46 -15.57 -14.38
C PHE A 260 -0.59 -16.80 -14.59
N GLU A 261 -1.17 -17.95 -14.97
CA GLU A 261 -0.44 -19.21 -15.14
C GLU A 261 0.67 -19.04 -16.19
N SER A 262 0.32 -18.41 -17.32
CA SER A 262 1.27 -18.11 -18.38
C SER A 262 2.29 -17.03 -18.02
N ALA A 263 2.00 -16.20 -17.01
CA ALA A 263 2.81 -15.05 -16.61
C ALA A 263 3.79 -15.35 -15.47
N LEU A 264 3.59 -16.42 -14.67
CA LEU A 264 4.41 -16.69 -13.48
C LEU A 264 5.92 -16.69 -13.78
N VAL A 265 6.35 -17.49 -14.76
CA VAL A 265 7.76 -17.60 -15.16
C VAL A 265 8.25 -16.32 -15.86
N PRO A 266 7.56 -15.77 -16.88
CA PRO A 266 8.01 -14.56 -17.55
C PRO A 266 8.16 -13.34 -16.63
N LEU A 267 7.25 -13.13 -15.67
CA LEU A 267 7.37 -12.01 -14.71
C LEU A 267 8.55 -12.22 -13.77
N ARG A 268 8.84 -13.46 -13.37
CA ARG A 268 10.03 -13.78 -12.57
C ARG A 268 11.32 -13.50 -13.35
N GLU A 269 11.39 -13.90 -14.61
CA GLU A 269 12.54 -13.63 -15.47
C GLU A 269 12.75 -12.11 -15.68
N ALA A 270 11.66 -11.36 -15.82
CA ALA A 270 11.71 -9.91 -16.01
C ALA A 270 12.25 -9.15 -14.78
N VAL A 271 11.88 -9.57 -13.57
CA VAL A 271 12.32 -8.92 -12.33
C VAL A 271 13.68 -9.41 -11.83
N ALA A 272 14.12 -10.62 -12.23
CA ALA A 272 15.36 -11.23 -11.78
C ALA A 272 16.62 -10.36 -11.87
N PRO A 273 16.85 -9.52 -12.91
CA PRO A 273 18.01 -8.63 -12.97
C PRO A 273 18.05 -7.55 -11.89
N TYR A 274 16.90 -7.26 -11.27
CA TYR A 274 16.71 -6.20 -10.28
C TYR A 274 16.48 -6.75 -8.86
N ASP A 275 16.27 -8.06 -8.73
CA ASP A 275 16.08 -8.76 -7.46
C ASP A 275 17.43 -9.02 -6.77
N THR A 276 17.51 -8.71 -5.47
CA THR A 276 18.71 -8.99 -4.66
C THR A 276 18.62 -10.28 -3.86
N VAL A 277 17.43 -10.81 -3.61
CA VAL A 277 17.23 -12.04 -2.83
C VAL A 277 17.83 -13.22 -3.58
N GLY A 278 17.66 -13.27 -4.91
CA GLY A 278 18.23 -14.30 -5.76
C GLY A 278 17.24 -15.45 -6.04
N PRO A 279 17.71 -16.53 -6.70
CA PRO A 279 16.82 -17.59 -7.19
C PRO A 279 16.18 -18.40 -6.06
N ASP A 280 16.93 -18.71 -5.00
CA ASP A 280 16.41 -19.37 -3.79
C ASP A 280 16.02 -18.32 -2.75
N TYR A 281 14.72 -18.12 -2.56
CA TYR A 281 14.19 -17.11 -1.63
C TYR A 281 14.63 -17.38 -0.17
N ARG A 282 14.75 -18.66 0.23
CA ARG A 282 15.13 -19.04 1.60
C ARG A 282 16.64 -19.13 1.82
N ALA A 283 17.44 -18.98 0.77
CA ALA A 283 18.88 -18.83 0.84
C ALA A 283 19.32 -17.53 0.13
N PRO A 284 19.07 -16.35 0.72
CA PRO A 284 19.32 -15.08 0.06
C PRO A 284 20.77 -14.90 -0.38
N SER A 285 20.97 -14.28 -1.54
CA SER A 285 22.28 -13.99 -2.10
C SER A 285 23.11 -13.06 -1.19
N LEU A 286 24.43 -13.02 -1.38
CA LEU A 286 25.31 -12.11 -0.61
C LEU A 286 24.90 -10.63 -0.75
N GLY A 287 24.32 -10.26 -1.90
CA GLY A 287 23.83 -8.91 -2.19
C GLY A 287 22.44 -8.61 -1.65
N ALA A 288 21.74 -9.62 -1.11
CA ALA A 288 20.36 -9.50 -0.66
C ALA A 288 20.19 -8.40 0.38
N ARG A 289 19.13 -7.61 0.19
CA ARG A 289 18.64 -6.62 1.17
C ARG A 289 19.66 -5.53 1.51
N ARG A 290 20.66 -5.31 0.64
CA ARG A 290 21.63 -4.21 0.74
C ARG A 290 21.17 -3.00 -0.06
N PRO A 291 21.49 -1.77 0.36
CA PRO A 291 21.21 -0.57 -0.42
C PRO A 291 21.80 -0.63 -1.83
N SER A 292 21.02 -0.18 -2.81
CA SER A 292 21.43 -0.10 -4.20
C SER A 292 20.60 0.93 -4.96
N ARG A 293 21.14 1.45 -6.05
CA ARG A 293 20.37 2.21 -7.06
C ARG A 293 19.99 1.35 -8.26
N LEU A 294 20.54 0.15 -8.40
CA LEU A 294 20.28 -0.70 -9.56
C LEU A 294 19.14 -1.70 -9.31
N HIS A 295 18.82 -1.97 -8.06
CA HIS A 295 17.86 -3.01 -7.66
C HIS A 295 16.52 -2.43 -7.21
N ALA A 296 15.55 -3.32 -7.05
CA ALA A 296 14.21 -3.04 -6.57
C ALA A 296 13.81 -4.05 -5.49
N ILE A 297 12.76 -3.74 -4.73
CA ILE A 297 12.00 -4.80 -4.05
C ILE A 297 11.22 -5.55 -5.14
N GLU A 298 11.21 -6.88 -5.11
CA GLU A 298 10.58 -7.70 -6.15
C GLU A 298 9.06 -7.52 -6.17
N GLU A 299 8.50 -7.25 -5.00
CA GLU A 299 7.09 -7.38 -4.72
C GLU A 299 6.25 -6.35 -5.47
N LEU A 300 6.70 -5.09 -5.47
CA LEU A 300 5.99 -4.00 -6.12
C LEU A 300 5.90 -4.14 -7.65
N PRO A 301 7.01 -4.37 -8.39
CA PRO A 301 6.93 -4.67 -9.83
C PRO A 301 6.02 -5.85 -10.15
N VAL A 302 6.10 -6.94 -9.39
CA VAL A 302 5.28 -8.14 -9.64
C VAL A 302 3.80 -7.88 -9.33
N ALA A 303 3.47 -7.15 -8.26
CA ALA A 303 2.09 -6.77 -7.94
C ALA A 303 1.48 -5.89 -9.05
N LEU A 304 2.24 -4.93 -9.58
CA LEU A 304 1.82 -4.11 -10.73
C LEU A 304 1.69 -4.95 -12.01
N GLY A 305 2.58 -5.92 -12.21
CA GLY A 305 2.48 -6.90 -13.30
C GLY A 305 1.18 -7.72 -13.20
N MET A 306 0.87 -8.26 -12.02
CA MET A 306 -0.36 -9.04 -11.79
C MET A 306 -1.63 -8.18 -11.93
N LEU A 307 -1.57 -6.89 -11.59
CA LEU A 307 -2.64 -5.94 -11.85
C LEU A 307 -2.92 -5.78 -13.36
N LEU A 308 -1.88 -5.75 -14.19
CA LEU A 308 -2.02 -5.69 -15.66
C LEU A 308 -2.53 -7.01 -16.23
N VAL A 309 -1.94 -8.14 -15.83
CA VAL A 309 -2.33 -9.48 -16.32
C VAL A 309 -3.80 -9.79 -16.04
N SER A 310 -4.30 -9.33 -14.89
CA SER A 310 -5.69 -9.52 -14.46
C SER A 310 -6.68 -8.50 -15.05
N GLY A 311 -6.19 -7.46 -15.74
CA GLY A 311 -7.03 -6.32 -16.13
C GLY A 311 -7.68 -5.60 -14.92
N GLY A 312 -7.07 -5.69 -13.74
CA GLY A 312 -7.60 -5.13 -12.49
C GLY A 312 -8.65 -6.00 -11.79
N ASP A 313 -8.91 -7.22 -12.25
CA ASP A 313 -9.76 -8.16 -11.51
C ASP A 313 -9.08 -8.60 -10.20
N PHE A 314 -9.76 -8.37 -9.08
CA PHE A 314 -9.21 -8.64 -7.75
C PHE A 314 -8.83 -10.10 -7.57
N ARG A 315 -9.74 -11.02 -7.94
CA ARG A 315 -9.57 -12.45 -7.71
C ARG A 315 -8.38 -12.96 -8.50
N HIS A 316 -8.30 -12.58 -9.77
CA HIS A 316 -7.23 -12.95 -10.68
C HIS A 316 -5.89 -12.36 -10.21
N ALA A 317 -5.83 -11.06 -9.88
CA ALA A 317 -4.61 -10.40 -9.43
C ALA A 317 -4.04 -11.05 -8.16
N VAL A 318 -4.89 -11.26 -7.15
CA VAL A 318 -4.49 -11.84 -5.86
C VAL A 318 -4.06 -13.30 -6.02
N LEU A 319 -4.81 -14.12 -6.76
CA LEU A 319 -4.42 -15.51 -6.98
C LEU A 319 -3.14 -15.63 -7.82
N GLY A 320 -2.93 -14.72 -8.77
CA GLY A 320 -1.67 -14.64 -9.50
C GLY A 320 -0.49 -14.34 -8.58
N ALA A 321 -0.64 -13.35 -7.69
CA ALA A 321 0.36 -13.02 -6.68
C ALA A 321 0.65 -14.17 -5.70
N VAL A 322 -0.38 -14.84 -5.19
CA VAL A 322 -0.26 -15.99 -4.29
C VAL A 322 0.48 -17.15 -4.96
N ASN A 323 0.09 -17.49 -6.20
CA ASN A 323 0.70 -18.60 -6.94
C ASN A 323 2.07 -18.26 -7.56
N TYR A 324 2.45 -16.98 -7.60
CA TYR A 324 3.82 -16.57 -7.90
C TYR A 324 4.81 -17.02 -6.82
N GLY A 325 4.34 -17.15 -5.57
CA GLY A 325 5.15 -17.58 -4.44
C GLY A 325 6.19 -16.54 -4.02
N ARG A 326 7.28 -16.97 -3.38
CA ARG A 326 8.29 -16.08 -2.78
C ARG A 326 7.63 -15.19 -1.73
N ASP A 327 7.79 -13.88 -1.75
CA ASP A 327 7.18 -12.94 -0.79
C ASP A 327 5.69 -12.66 -1.12
N CYS A 328 4.92 -13.72 -1.35
CA CYS A 328 3.61 -13.64 -1.98
C CYS A 328 2.50 -13.07 -1.11
N ASP A 329 2.61 -13.08 0.22
CA ASP A 329 1.74 -12.29 1.11
C ASP A 329 1.85 -10.81 0.77
N SER A 330 3.07 -10.26 0.75
CA SER A 330 3.31 -8.86 0.38
C SER A 330 2.95 -8.51 -1.07
N ILE A 331 3.23 -9.40 -2.03
CA ILE A 331 2.78 -9.19 -3.43
C ILE A 331 1.25 -9.13 -3.49
N ALA A 332 0.58 -10.07 -2.82
CA ALA A 332 -0.88 -10.17 -2.81
C ALA A 332 -1.54 -9.02 -2.05
N THR A 333 -0.94 -8.55 -0.95
CA THR A 333 -1.32 -7.33 -0.22
C THR A 333 -1.34 -6.14 -1.17
N MET A 334 -0.25 -5.91 -1.91
CA MET A 334 -0.13 -4.78 -2.83
C MET A 334 -1.10 -4.92 -4.02
N ALA A 335 -1.19 -6.09 -4.64
CA ALA A 335 -2.11 -6.35 -5.76
C ALA A 335 -3.59 -6.22 -5.34
N GLY A 336 -3.93 -6.70 -4.15
CA GLY A 336 -5.26 -6.60 -3.54
C GLY A 336 -5.64 -5.15 -3.23
N ALA A 337 -4.72 -4.38 -2.65
CA ALA A 337 -4.92 -2.96 -2.39
C ALA A 337 -5.21 -2.17 -3.68
N LEU A 338 -4.43 -2.42 -4.74
CA LEU A 338 -4.58 -1.72 -6.02
C LEU A 338 -5.88 -2.09 -6.72
N SER A 339 -6.19 -3.39 -6.82
CA SER A 339 -7.42 -3.88 -7.46
C SER A 339 -8.67 -3.42 -6.71
N GLY A 340 -8.62 -3.45 -5.37
CA GLY A 340 -9.69 -2.94 -4.51
C GLY A 340 -9.87 -1.42 -4.63
N ALA A 341 -8.78 -0.65 -4.69
CA ALA A 341 -8.83 0.80 -4.92
C ALA A 341 -9.40 1.17 -6.29
N LEU A 342 -9.16 0.34 -7.33
CA LEU A 342 -9.78 0.47 -8.65
C LEU A 342 -11.30 0.19 -8.63
N GLY A 343 -11.81 -0.41 -7.55
CA GLY A 343 -13.22 -0.74 -7.37
C GLY A 343 -13.57 -2.18 -7.76
N SER A 344 -12.59 -3.05 -7.97
CA SER A 344 -12.84 -4.48 -8.17
C SER A 344 -13.34 -5.12 -6.87
N PRO A 345 -14.43 -5.92 -6.90
CA PRO A 345 -15.03 -6.46 -5.69
C PRO A 345 -14.12 -7.50 -5.04
N VAL A 346 -13.88 -7.33 -3.74
CA VAL A 346 -13.23 -8.35 -2.91
C VAL A 346 -14.24 -9.49 -2.66
N PRO A 347 -13.88 -10.76 -2.90
CA PRO A 347 -14.77 -11.88 -2.64
C PRO A 347 -15.22 -11.94 -1.17
N GLU A 348 -16.54 -11.83 -0.95
CA GLU A 348 -17.13 -11.74 0.39
C GLU A 348 -16.81 -12.98 1.23
N GLU A 349 -16.77 -14.15 0.58
CA GLU A 349 -16.44 -15.42 1.24
C GLU A 349 -15.00 -15.41 1.79
N TRP A 350 -14.06 -14.77 1.10
CA TRP A 350 -12.68 -14.64 1.58
C TRP A 350 -12.59 -13.61 2.69
N ALA A 351 -13.15 -12.42 2.49
CA ALA A 351 -13.12 -11.35 3.48
C ALA A 351 -13.73 -11.79 4.81
N LYS A 352 -14.88 -12.49 4.76
CA LYS A 352 -15.53 -13.05 5.95
C LYS A 352 -14.66 -14.09 6.64
N THR A 353 -14.13 -15.06 5.89
CA THR A 353 -13.26 -16.10 6.46
C THR A 353 -12.03 -15.50 7.14
N VAL A 354 -11.38 -14.53 6.49
CA VAL A 354 -10.20 -13.85 7.04
C VAL A 354 -10.54 -13.05 8.29
N ALA A 355 -11.63 -12.29 8.29
CA ALA A 355 -12.08 -11.52 9.46
C ALA A 355 -12.39 -12.43 10.66
N GLU A 356 -13.12 -13.52 10.43
CA GLU A 356 -13.50 -14.48 11.47
C GLU A 356 -12.29 -15.24 12.02
N ALA A 357 -11.43 -15.79 11.14
CA ALA A 357 -10.24 -16.53 11.55
C ALA A 357 -9.24 -15.62 12.27
N SER A 358 -8.98 -14.43 11.72
CA SER A 358 -8.06 -13.47 12.36
C SER A 358 -8.64 -12.83 13.61
N ARG A 359 -9.97 -12.91 13.83
CA ARG A 359 -10.68 -12.19 14.90
C ARG A 359 -10.42 -10.68 14.85
N LEU A 360 -10.41 -10.13 13.64
CA LEU A 360 -10.19 -8.71 13.37
C LEU A 360 -11.39 -8.11 12.62
N ASP A 361 -11.71 -6.86 12.91
CA ASP A 361 -12.60 -6.07 12.06
C ASP A 361 -11.80 -5.52 10.88
N LEU A 362 -12.17 -5.92 9.66
CA LEU A 362 -11.51 -5.46 8.43
C LEU A 362 -12.16 -4.20 7.85
N TRP A 363 -13.37 -3.81 8.29
CA TRP A 363 -14.13 -2.69 7.74
C TRP A 363 -13.99 -1.42 8.57
N GLU A 364 -13.88 -1.53 9.90
CA GLU A 364 -13.72 -0.38 10.78
C GLU A 364 -12.51 0.49 10.41
N PRO A 365 -11.31 -0.07 10.12
CA PRO A 365 -10.16 0.74 9.72
C PRO A 365 -10.43 1.55 8.44
N ALA A 366 -11.17 0.98 7.49
CA ALA A 366 -11.54 1.66 6.25
C ALA A 366 -12.53 2.81 6.49
N ALA A 367 -13.52 2.61 7.37
CA ALA A 367 -14.46 3.65 7.74
C ALA A 367 -13.75 4.82 8.44
N VAL A 368 -12.84 4.52 9.37
CA VAL A 368 -12.01 5.51 10.07
C VAL A 368 -11.15 6.29 9.09
N LEU A 369 -10.40 5.59 8.23
CA LEU A 369 -9.49 6.22 7.28
C LEU A 369 -10.25 7.07 6.25
N THR A 370 -11.43 6.64 5.81
CA THR A 370 -12.31 7.45 4.94
C THR A 370 -12.66 8.78 5.59
N GLY A 371 -12.95 8.77 6.89
CA GLY A 371 -13.18 9.99 7.67
C GLY A 371 -11.93 10.87 7.73
N VAL A 372 -10.76 10.29 8.01
CA VAL A 372 -9.47 11.01 8.03
C VAL A 372 -9.21 11.67 6.67
N ALA A 373 -9.29 10.90 5.59
CA ALA A 373 -8.98 11.36 4.23
C ALA A 373 -9.82 12.58 3.82
N ARG A 374 -11.11 12.60 4.20
CA ARG A 374 -11.97 13.77 3.96
C ARG A 374 -11.50 15.00 4.73
N GLU A 375 -11.15 14.85 6.00
CA GLU A 375 -10.68 15.99 6.80
C GLU A 375 -9.33 16.53 6.33
N VAL A 376 -8.40 15.63 5.96
CA VAL A 376 -7.10 16.01 5.37
C VAL A 376 -7.31 16.77 4.07
N PHE A 377 -8.14 16.24 3.16
CA PHE A 377 -8.49 16.94 1.92
C PHE A 377 -9.07 18.34 2.16
N GLU A 378 -9.97 18.49 3.13
CA GLU A 378 -10.50 19.80 3.48
C GLU A 378 -9.43 20.77 4.02
N ARG A 379 -8.48 20.27 4.82
CA ARG A 379 -7.32 21.06 5.29
C ARG A 379 -6.45 21.49 4.12
N ASP A 380 -6.13 20.58 3.20
CA ASP A 380 -5.34 20.87 2.00
C ASP A 380 -5.99 21.94 1.13
N VAL A 381 -7.29 21.83 0.89
CA VAL A 381 -8.03 22.83 0.10
C VAL A 381 -7.97 24.20 0.78
N ARG A 382 -8.14 24.25 2.10
CA ARG A 382 -8.01 25.51 2.85
C ARG A 382 -6.59 26.07 2.78
N GLY A 383 -5.58 25.23 2.97
CA GLY A 383 -4.16 25.58 2.92
C GLY A 383 -3.74 26.10 1.55
N ARG A 384 -4.10 25.38 0.47
CA ARG A 384 -3.84 25.78 -0.91
C ARG A 384 -4.48 27.12 -1.25
N ARG A 385 -5.76 27.33 -0.91
CA ARG A 385 -6.44 28.61 -1.11
C ARG A 385 -5.80 29.75 -0.30
N ALA A 386 -5.29 29.46 0.91
CA ALA A 386 -4.56 30.45 1.71
C ALA A 386 -3.23 30.81 1.06
N HIS A 387 -2.49 29.82 0.57
CA HIS A 387 -1.26 30.02 -0.20
C HIS A 387 -1.51 30.83 -1.47
N GLU A 388 -2.52 30.48 -2.28
CA GLU A 388 -2.90 31.23 -3.49
C GLU A 388 -3.20 32.70 -3.18
N ARG A 389 -3.95 32.99 -2.11
CA ARG A 389 -4.22 34.36 -1.67
C ARG A 389 -2.95 35.09 -1.24
N ALA A 390 -2.08 34.44 -0.47
CA ALA A 390 -0.82 35.04 -0.02
C ALA A 390 0.12 35.31 -1.20
N PHE A 391 0.23 34.36 -2.14
CA PHE A 391 1.03 34.48 -3.35
C PHE A 391 0.51 35.60 -4.26
N ALA A 392 -0.80 35.69 -4.47
CA ALA A 392 -1.41 36.78 -5.23
C ALA A 392 -1.18 38.16 -4.57
N ALA A 393 -1.16 38.23 -3.24
CA ALA A 393 -0.90 39.47 -2.51
C ALA A 393 0.55 39.96 -2.62
N ILE A 394 1.52 39.04 -2.82
CA ILE A 394 2.95 39.39 -3.03
C ILE A 394 3.33 39.54 -4.51
N GLY A 395 2.52 39.03 -5.44
CA GLY A 395 2.78 39.02 -6.88
C GLY A 395 2.41 40.31 -7.64
N ASP A 396 2.26 41.44 -6.93
CA ASP A 396 1.81 42.77 -7.41
C ASP A 396 0.34 42.81 -7.91
N ALA A 397 -0.57 43.70 -7.49
CA ALA A 397 -0.52 45.16 -7.47
C ALA A 397 0.03 45.85 -8.75
N CYS A 398 0.37 45.11 -9.80
CA CYS A 398 0.85 45.63 -11.11
C CYS A 398 -0.13 45.27 -12.22
N THR A 399 -1.35 45.83 -12.18
CA THR A 399 -2.18 46.13 -13.37
C THR A 399 -3.21 47.20 -13.05
N ALA A 400 -2.81 48.28 -12.37
CA ALA A 400 -3.67 49.44 -12.16
C ALA A 400 -2.90 50.77 -12.27
N VAL A 401 -2.10 50.92 -13.33
CA VAL A 401 -1.74 52.24 -13.85
C VAL A 401 -1.76 52.16 -15.37
N GLU A 402 -2.94 52.29 -15.96
CA GLU A 402 -3.16 52.82 -17.32
C GLU A 402 -4.66 52.97 -17.55
N ASP A 403 -5.30 53.88 -16.79
CA ASP A 403 -6.51 54.56 -17.26
C ASP A 403 -6.75 55.82 -16.41
N ALA A 404 -5.93 56.85 -16.62
CA ALA A 404 -6.25 58.19 -16.19
C ALA A 404 -5.50 59.24 -17.03
N GLY A 405 -6.12 59.63 -18.15
CA GLY A 405 -6.12 61.01 -18.58
C GLY A 405 -5.13 61.40 -19.66
N CYS A 406 -5.65 61.58 -20.88
CA CYS A 406 -5.48 62.86 -21.57
C CYS A 406 -6.63 63.08 -22.56
N SER A 407 -7.69 63.71 -22.08
CA SER A 407 -8.57 64.53 -22.90
C SER A 407 -7.88 65.86 -23.17
N GLY A 408 -7.70 66.19 -24.46
CA GLY A 408 -7.29 67.48 -24.98
C GLY A 408 -7.78 67.62 -26.41
#